data_AF-G4WK35-F1
#
_entry.id   AF-G4WK35-F1
#
_cell.length_a   1.000
_cell.length_b   1.000
_cell.length_c   1.000
_cell.angle_alpha   90.00
_cell.angle_beta   90.00
_cell.angle_gamma   90.00
#
_symmetry.space_group_name_H-M   'P 1'
#
loop_
_entity.id
_entity.type
_entity.pdbx_description
1 polymer ?
#
loop_
_entity_poly.entity_id
_entity_poly.type
_entity_poly.pdbx_seq_one_letter_code
_entity_poly.pdbx_strand_id
1 'polypeptide(L)'
;MAHPSQLGFQDAASPVMEELLHFHDHTLMIVFLISTLVLYIIMAMVSTKLTNKYILDSQEIEIVWTILPAVILIMIALPSLRILYLMDEINDPHLTIKAMGHQWYWSYEYTDYEDLGFDSYMIQTQDLTPGQFRLLETDHRMVVPMESPIRVLVSAEDV
;
A
#
# COMPACT_ATOMS: atom_id res chain seq x y z
N MET A 1 -7.77 -7.98 8.71
CA MET A 1 -7.82 -8.94 7.58
C MET A 1 -8.84 -8.48 6.56
N ALA A 2 -8.73 -8.98 5.33
CA ALA A 2 -9.69 -8.64 4.30
C ALA A 2 -11.08 -9.24 4.59
N HIS A 3 -12.13 -8.51 4.24
CA HIS A 3 -13.51 -8.96 4.38
C HIS A 3 -14.18 -9.09 2.99
N PRO A 4 -15.24 -9.90 2.85
CA PRO A 4 -15.93 -10.04 1.57
C PRO A 4 -16.39 -8.70 1.01
N SER A 5 -16.25 -8.50 -0.31
CA SER A 5 -16.63 -7.28 -1.04
C SER A 5 -15.91 -5.99 -0.62
N GLN A 6 -14.74 -6.09 0.01
CA GLN A 6 -13.92 -4.94 0.35
C GLN A 6 -13.44 -4.18 -0.90
N LEU A 7 -13.55 -2.85 -0.87
CA LEU A 7 -13.15 -1.96 -1.98
C LEU A 7 -11.80 -1.26 -1.75
N GLY A 8 -11.50 -0.91 -0.51
CA GLY A 8 -10.30 -0.16 -0.13
C GLY A 8 -9.25 -1.02 0.58
N PHE A 9 -8.29 -0.35 1.23
CA PHE A 9 -7.31 -1.00 2.09
C PHE A 9 -7.94 -1.57 3.37
N GLN A 10 -7.20 -2.46 4.04
CA GLN A 10 -7.53 -2.91 5.40
C GLN A 10 -7.26 -1.79 6.41
N ASP A 11 -7.91 -1.86 7.56
CA ASP A 11 -7.72 -0.92 8.65
C ASP A 11 -6.25 -0.89 9.08
N ALA A 12 -5.72 0.31 9.28
CA ALA A 12 -4.34 0.52 9.69
C ALA A 12 -4.09 -0.01 11.10
N ALA A 13 -3.02 -0.80 11.25
CA ALA A 13 -2.54 -1.29 12.55
C ALA A 13 -1.21 -0.64 12.97
N SER A 14 -0.69 0.29 12.17
CA SER A 14 0.54 1.04 12.45
C SER A 14 0.40 2.50 11.95
N PRO A 15 1.12 3.45 12.56
CA PRO A 15 1.08 4.86 12.15
C PRO A 15 1.48 5.07 10.68
N VAL A 16 2.45 4.30 10.19
CA VAL A 16 2.89 4.35 8.80
C VAL A 16 1.77 3.95 7.83
N MET A 17 0.97 2.93 8.18
CA MET A 17 -0.16 2.52 7.35
C MET A 17 -1.26 3.59 7.35
N GLU A 18 -1.48 4.30 8.46
CA GLU A 18 -2.42 5.43 8.52
C GLU A 18 -2.00 6.58 7.60
N GLU A 19 -0.72 6.97 7.61
CA GLU A 19 -0.18 7.96 6.67
C GLU A 19 -0.32 7.52 5.20
N LEU A 20 -0.15 6.22 4.92
CA LEU A 20 -0.38 5.66 3.59
C LEU A 20 -1.85 5.73 3.16
N LEU A 21 -2.82 5.51 4.06
CA LEU A 21 -4.25 5.68 3.77
C LEU A 21 -4.54 7.13 3.38
N HIS A 22 -4.04 8.10 4.15
CA HIS A 22 -4.23 9.52 3.85
C HIS A 22 -3.57 9.93 2.53
N PHE A 23 -2.37 9.44 2.25
CA PHE A 23 -1.68 9.70 0.98
C PHE A 23 -2.40 9.06 -0.21
N HIS A 24 -2.92 7.84 -0.04
CA HIS A 24 -3.73 7.19 -1.05
C HIS A 24 -4.98 8.03 -1.34
N ASP A 25 -5.72 8.48 -0.33
CA ASP A 25 -6.94 9.26 -0.51
C ASP A 25 -6.66 10.60 -1.21
N HIS A 26 -5.55 11.26 -0.85
CA HIS A 26 -5.08 12.47 -1.53
C HIS A 26 -4.80 12.22 -3.02
N THR A 27 -4.08 11.13 -3.33
CA THR A 27 -3.74 10.78 -4.71
C THR A 27 -4.99 10.35 -5.49
N LEU A 28 -5.88 9.56 -4.88
CA LEU A 28 -7.11 9.09 -5.48
C LEU A 28 -8.06 10.24 -5.80
N MET A 29 -8.15 11.26 -4.94
CA MET A 29 -8.89 12.49 -5.22
C MET A 29 -8.40 13.16 -6.51
N ILE A 30 -7.09 13.26 -6.70
CA ILE A 30 -6.49 13.84 -7.93
C ILE A 30 -6.80 12.98 -9.16
N VAL A 31 -6.70 11.66 -9.05
CA VAL A 31 -7.04 10.72 -10.14
C VAL A 31 -8.51 10.86 -10.54
N PHE A 32 -9.43 10.94 -9.57
CA PHE A 32 -10.84 11.17 -9.84
C PHE A 32 -11.09 12.54 -10.50
N LEU A 33 -10.42 13.60 -10.04
CA LEU A 33 -10.53 14.92 -10.64
C LEU A 33 -10.09 14.92 -12.11
N ILE A 34 -8.93 14.33 -12.43
CA ILE A 34 -8.40 14.29 -13.79
C ILE A 34 -9.29 13.41 -14.69
N SER A 35 -9.67 12.23 -14.22
CA SER A 35 -10.49 11.30 -15.01
C SER A 35 -11.88 11.87 -15.32
N THR A 36 -12.52 12.53 -14.36
CA THR A 36 -13.81 13.20 -14.57
C THR A 36 -13.69 14.42 -15.50
N LEU A 37 -12.62 15.21 -15.39
CA LEU A 37 -12.34 16.32 -16.30
C LEU A 37 -12.16 15.84 -17.75
N VAL A 38 -11.33 14.81 -17.95
CA VAL A 38 -11.07 14.25 -19.28
C VAL A 38 -12.36 13.66 -19.87
N LEU A 39 -13.12 12.91 -19.07
CA LEU A 39 -14.41 12.37 -19.49
C LEU A 39 -15.38 13.49 -19.91
N TYR A 40 -15.46 14.57 -19.13
CA TYR A 40 -16.29 15.73 -19.44
C TYR A 40 -15.88 16.39 -20.77
N ILE A 41 -14.58 16.61 -20.99
CA ILE A 41 -14.08 17.21 -22.25
C ILE A 41 -14.45 16.34 -23.45
N ILE A 42 -14.26 15.02 -23.36
CA ILE A 42 -14.62 14.09 -24.43
C ILE A 42 -16.12 14.18 -24.74
N MET A 43 -16.98 14.12 -23.72
CA MET A 43 -18.42 14.22 -23.90
C MET A 43 -18.85 15.55 -24.52
N ALA A 44 -18.26 16.66 -24.07
CA ALA A 44 -18.55 17.99 -24.61
C ALA A 44 -18.15 18.07 -26.10
N MET A 45 -16.95 17.62 -26.45
CA MET A 45 -16.43 17.67 -27.82
C MET A 45 -17.21 16.80 -28.81
N VAL A 46 -17.73 15.64 -28.37
CA VAL A 46 -18.54 14.75 -29.22
C VAL A 46 -19.99 15.24 -29.34
N SER A 47 -20.50 15.98 -28.36
CA SER A 47 -21.91 16.41 -28.32
C SER A 47 -22.24 17.59 -29.25
N THR A 48 -21.24 18.37 -29.68
CA THR A 48 -21.47 19.58 -30.47
C THR A 48 -21.69 19.28 -31.95
N LYS A 49 -22.62 20.02 -32.59
CA LYS A 49 -22.83 20.00 -34.05
C LYS A 49 -22.03 21.09 -34.77
N LEU A 50 -21.44 22.02 -34.03
CA LEU A 50 -20.68 23.14 -34.59
C LEU A 50 -19.31 22.64 -35.06
N THR A 51 -18.79 23.21 -36.15
CA THR A 51 -17.49 22.84 -36.70
C THR A 51 -16.59 24.05 -36.85
N ASN A 52 -15.31 23.89 -36.49
CA ASN A 52 -14.26 24.84 -36.79
C ASN A 52 -13.03 24.06 -37.28
N LYS A 53 -12.54 24.39 -38.48
CA LYS A 53 -11.40 23.71 -39.14
C LYS A 53 -10.14 24.56 -39.21
N TYR A 54 -10.21 25.82 -38.76
CA TYR A 54 -9.15 26.80 -38.95
C TYR A 54 -8.28 27.01 -37.70
N ILE A 55 -8.44 26.16 -36.67
CA ILE A 55 -7.53 26.17 -35.51
C ILE A 55 -6.22 25.51 -35.95
N LEU A 56 -5.19 26.34 -36.15
CA LEU A 56 -3.87 25.92 -36.63
C LEU A 56 -2.76 26.09 -35.57
N ASP A 57 -2.98 26.97 -34.59
CA ASP A 57 -2.04 27.25 -33.51
C ASP A 57 -2.81 27.44 -32.20
N SER A 58 -2.23 26.94 -31.10
CA SER A 58 -2.79 26.99 -29.76
C SER A 58 -1.73 27.04 -28.67
N GLN A 59 -0.60 27.72 -28.91
CA GLN A 59 0.53 27.83 -27.98
C GLN A 59 0.11 28.16 -26.53
N GLU A 60 -0.84 29.08 -26.35
CA GLU A 60 -1.34 29.46 -25.02
C GLU A 60 -1.96 28.27 -24.25
N ILE A 61 -2.70 27.40 -24.95
CA ILE A 61 -3.30 26.20 -24.34
C ILE A 61 -2.22 25.16 -24.04
N GLU A 62 -1.20 25.05 -24.89
CA GLU A 62 -0.10 24.11 -24.67
C GLU A 62 0.68 24.41 -23.39
N ILE A 63 0.89 25.71 -23.11
CA ILE A 63 1.51 26.16 -21.87
C ILE A 63 0.67 25.72 -20.66
N VAL A 64 -0.65 25.92 -20.72
CA VAL A 64 -1.56 25.56 -19.63
C VAL A 64 -1.55 24.06 -19.36
N TRP A 65 -1.73 23.21 -20.38
CA TRP A 65 -1.76 21.76 -20.17
C TRP A 65 -0.40 21.13 -19.88
N THR A 66 0.70 21.89 -19.98
CA THR A 66 2.05 21.41 -19.63
C THR A 66 2.38 21.77 -18.20
N ILE A 67 2.14 23.02 -17.81
CA ILE A 67 2.42 23.52 -16.45
C ILE A 67 1.46 22.91 -15.43
N LEU A 68 0.16 22.81 -15.77
CA LEU A 68 -0.83 22.32 -14.82
C LEU A 68 -0.54 20.88 -14.33
N PRO A 69 -0.27 19.89 -15.21
CA PRO A 69 0.13 18.55 -14.76
C PRO A 69 1.45 18.54 -13.99
N ALA A 70 2.42 19.38 -14.35
CA ALA A 70 3.69 19.46 -13.62
C ALA A 70 3.47 19.88 -12.16
N VAL A 71 2.60 20.86 -11.91
CA VAL A 71 2.22 21.28 -10.54
C VAL A 71 1.51 20.15 -9.80
N ILE A 72 0.59 19.44 -10.46
CA ILE A 72 -0.11 18.29 -9.86
C ILE A 72 0.87 17.19 -9.42
N LEU A 73 1.87 16.88 -10.25
CA LEU A 73 2.90 15.89 -9.90
C LEU A 73 3.70 16.30 -8.67
N ILE A 74 4.04 17.58 -8.53
CA ILE A 74 4.74 18.09 -7.33
C ILE A 74 3.86 17.93 -6.08
N MET A 75 2.56 18.22 -6.19
CA MET A 75 1.62 18.06 -5.07
C MET A 75 1.50 16.60 -4.59
N ILE A 76 1.62 15.63 -5.50
CA ILE A 76 1.66 14.19 -5.15
C ILE A 76 3.04 13.81 -4.60
N ALA A 77 4.12 14.29 -5.21
CA ALA A 77 5.48 13.88 -4.87
C ALA A 77 5.91 14.31 -3.46
N LEU A 78 5.52 15.51 -3.00
CA LEU A 78 5.92 16.02 -1.68
C LEU A 78 5.45 15.14 -0.50
N PRO A 79 4.14 14.81 -0.34
CA PRO A 79 3.69 13.91 0.72
C PRO A 79 4.24 12.48 0.52
N SER A 80 4.39 12.02 -0.73
CA SER A 80 4.96 10.70 -1.03
C SER A 80 6.39 10.56 -0.50
N LEU A 81 7.26 11.53 -0.81
CA LEU A 81 8.65 11.52 -0.37
C LEU A 81 8.76 11.66 1.15
N ARG A 82 7.90 12.47 1.78
CA ARG A 82 7.85 12.58 3.25
C ARG A 82 7.57 11.22 3.90
N ILE A 83 6.59 10.47 3.40
CA ILE A 83 6.27 9.14 3.93
C ILE A 83 7.41 8.16 3.69
N LEU A 84 8.05 8.21 2.53
CA LEU A 84 9.23 7.37 2.22
C LEU A 84 10.34 7.55 3.27
N TYR A 85 10.66 8.79 3.64
CA TYR A 85 11.67 9.04 4.67
C TYR A 85 11.21 8.66 6.07
N LEU A 86 9.92 8.80 6.40
CA LEU A 86 9.37 8.32 7.67
C LEU A 86 9.45 6.79 7.81
N MET A 87 9.33 6.05 6.70
CA MET A 87 9.47 4.59 6.70
C MET A 87 10.91 4.13 6.89
N ASP A 88 11.87 4.89 6.38
CA ASP A 88 13.30 4.58 6.46
C ASP A 88 13.93 4.99 7.80
N GLU A 89 13.21 5.77 8.62
CA GLU A 89 13.67 6.15 9.94
C GLU A 89 13.69 4.93 10.88
N ILE A 90 14.89 4.35 11.03
CA ILE A 90 15.12 3.22 11.94
C ILE A 90 15.10 3.74 13.38
N ASN A 91 13.95 3.56 14.03
CA ASN A 91 13.82 3.74 15.48
C ASN A 91 14.58 2.65 16.24
N ASP A 92 14.99 2.94 17.47
CA ASP A 92 15.58 1.98 18.42
C ASP A 92 14.52 0.93 18.80
N PRO A 93 14.56 -0.30 18.26
CA PRO A 93 13.51 -1.28 18.47
C PRO A 93 13.72 -2.00 19.81
N HIS A 94 12.63 -2.31 20.51
CA HIS A 94 12.73 -3.06 21.77
C HIS A 94 12.80 -4.58 21.58
N LEU A 95 12.47 -5.07 20.38
CA LEU A 95 12.51 -6.49 20.02
C LEU A 95 12.90 -6.65 18.55
N THR A 96 13.82 -7.58 18.30
CA THR A 96 14.23 -8.04 16.97
C THR A 96 13.78 -9.47 16.75
N ILE A 97 13.07 -9.70 15.64
CA ILE A 97 12.60 -11.03 15.22
C ILE A 97 13.20 -11.30 13.84
N LYS A 98 13.77 -12.48 13.64
CA LYS A 98 14.11 -12.94 12.30
C LYS A 98 12.96 -13.76 11.74
N ALA A 99 12.53 -13.45 10.53
CA ALA A 99 11.59 -14.24 9.76
C ALA A 99 12.35 -14.88 8.59
N MET A 100 12.51 -16.21 8.65
CA MET A 100 13.19 -17.00 7.64
C MET A 100 12.15 -17.72 6.79
N GLY A 101 12.11 -17.37 5.51
CA GLY A 101 11.28 -18.02 4.51
C GLY A 101 11.87 -19.34 4.05
N HIS A 102 10.99 -20.35 3.94
CA HIS A 102 11.28 -21.65 3.36
C HIS A 102 10.23 -21.98 2.29
N GLN A 103 10.44 -23.07 1.55
CA GLN A 103 9.46 -23.60 0.61
C GLN A 103 8.15 -23.97 1.33
N TRP A 104 7.19 -23.05 1.23
CA TRP A 104 5.80 -23.14 1.70
C TRP A 104 5.58 -23.06 3.22
N TYR A 105 6.54 -22.54 4.00
CA TYR A 105 6.34 -22.21 5.41
C TYR A 105 7.29 -21.10 5.85
N TRP A 106 7.06 -20.58 7.06
CA TRP A 106 7.91 -19.57 7.69
C TRP A 106 8.47 -20.11 9.00
N SER A 107 9.69 -19.73 9.32
CA SER A 107 10.27 -19.95 10.65
C SER A 107 10.60 -18.60 11.29
N TYR A 108 10.36 -18.49 12.59
CA TYR A 108 10.56 -17.25 13.35
C TYR A 108 11.56 -17.50 14.47
N GLU A 109 12.57 -16.63 14.56
CA GLU A 109 13.58 -16.66 15.62
C GLU A 109 13.51 -15.38 16.45
N TYR A 110 13.36 -15.56 17.76
CA TYR A 110 13.50 -14.53 18.77
C TYR A 110 14.84 -14.82 19.44
N THR A 111 15.83 -13.94 19.29
CA THR A 111 17.22 -14.19 19.77
C THR A 111 17.70 -13.15 20.78
N ASP A 112 16.88 -12.15 21.10
CA ASP A 112 17.26 -11.05 22.00
C ASP A 112 17.35 -11.47 23.48
N TYR A 113 16.62 -12.50 23.91
CA TYR A 113 16.54 -12.92 25.31
C TYR A 113 16.87 -14.40 25.52
N GLU A 114 16.25 -15.28 24.73
CA GLU A 114 16.47 -16.73 24.73
C GLU A 114 16.53 -17.19 23.28
N ASP A 115 17.19 -18.32 23.00
CA ASP A 115 17.20 -18.93 21.67
C ASP A 115 15.87 -19.64 21.40
N LEU A 116 14.82 -18.87 21.10
CA LEU A 116 13.49 -19.36 20.76
C LEU A 116 13.30 -19.35 19.24
N GLY A 117 13.14 -20.53 18.64
CA GLY A 117 12.83 -20.69 17.22
C GLY A 117 11.67 -21.68 17.03
N PHE A 118 10.78 -21.40 16.07
CA PHE A 118 9.72 -22.33 15.68
C PHE A 118 9.30 -22.15 14.22
N ASP A 119 8.75 -23.22 13.65
CA ASP A 119 8.13 -23.21 12.33
C ASP A 119 6.63 -22.93 12.42
N SER A 120 6.11 -22.23 11.42
CA SER A 120 4.72 -21.82 11.27
C SER A 120 4.17 -22.34 9.94
N TYR A 121 3.36 -23.38 10.01
CA TYR A 121 2.70 -24.02 8.87
C TYR A 121 1.23 -23.64 8.78
N MET A 122 0.71 -23.59 7.56
CA MET A 122 -0.72 -23.40 7.31
C MET A 122 -1.52 -24.62 7.78
N ILE A 123 -2.58 -24.39 8.56
CA ILE A 123 -3.50 -25.47 8.98
C ILE A 123 -4.29 -25.97 7.77
N GLN A 124 -4.34 -27.29 7.58
CA GLN A 124 -5.11 -27.90 6.50
C GLN A 124 -6.60 -27.65 6.70
N THR A 125 -7.34 -27.49 5.60
CA THR A 125 -8.78 -27.12 5.67
C THR A 125 -9.63 -28.13 6.46
N GLN A 126 -9.22 -29.40 6.48
CA GLN A 126 -9.89 -30.46 7.23
C GLN A 126 -9.70 -30.36 8.76
N ASP A 127 -8.63 -29.71 9.20
CA ASP A 127 -8.23 -29.59 10.62
C ASP A 127 -8.67 -28.24 11.23
N LEU A 128 -9.38 -27.41 10.45
CA LEU A 128 -9.88 -26.12 10.92
C LEU A 128 -11.04 -26.28 11.90
N THR A 129 -11.00 -25.51 12.99
CA THR A 129 -12.09 -25.39 13.95
C THR A 129 -13.15 -24.39 13.46
N PRO A 130 -14.42 -24.51 13.89
CA PRO A 130 -15.46 -23.55 13.50
C PRO A 130 -15.09 -22.10 13.86
N GLY A 131 -15.12 -21.21 12.88
CA GLY A 131 -14.77 -19.79 13.02
C GLY A 131 -13.36 -19.43 12.55
N GLN A 132 -12.50 -20.41 12.27
CA GLN A 132 -11.17 -20.18 11.71
C GLN A 132 -11.19 -19.88 10.20
N PHE A 133 -10.19 -19.14 9.74
CA PHE A 133 -10.09 -18.70 8.35
C PHE A 133 -9.32 -19.69 7.47
N ARG A 134 -9.97 -20.18 6.43
CA ARG A 134 -9.36 -21.06 5.42
C ARG A 134 -8.17 -20.35 4.74
N LEU A 135 -7.03 -21.04 4.67
CA LEU A 135 -5.76 -20.57 4.08
C LEU A 135 -5.04 -19.41 4.79
N LEU A 136 -5.52 -18.97 5.97
CA LEU A 136 -4.88 -17.90 6.73
C LEU A 136 -4.40 -18.36 8.12
N GLU A 137 -5.01 -19.40 8.67
CA GLU A 137 -4.58 -19.93 9.96
C GLU A 137 -3.28 -20.71 9.88
N THR A 138 -2.46 -20.52 10.90
CA THR A 138 -1.22 -21.28 11.13
C THR A 138 -1.28 -22.03 12.45
N ASP A 139 -0.49 -23.09 12.56
CA ASP A 139 -0.35 -23.91 13.77
C ASP A 139 0.30 -23.12 14.92
N HIS A 140 1.39 -22.41 14.62
CA HIS A 140 2.09 -21.49 15.51
C HIS A 140 2.00 -20.07 14.94
N ARG A 141 1.56 -19.12 15.77
CA ARG A 141 1.47 -17.70 15.38
C ARG A 141 2.68 -16.95 15.89
N MET A 142 3.21 -16.03 15.08
CA MET A 142 4.19 -15.05 15.54
C MET A 142 3.55 -14.13 16.58
N VAL A 143 4.05 -14.16 17.81
CA VAL A 143 3.56 -13.33 18.92
C VAL A 143 4.45 -12.10 19.05
N VAL A 144 3.85 -10.92 19.20
CA VAL A 144 4.54 -9.66 19.35
C VAL A 144 3.88 -8.78 20.41
N PRO A 145 4.64 -7.96 21.16
CA PRO A 145 4.06 -6.98 22.07
C PRO A 145 3.37 -5.85 21.29
N MET A 146 2.19 -5.44 21.76
CA MET A 146 1.50 -4.26 21.25
C MET A 146 2.22 -2.98 21.68
N GLU A 147 2.08 -1.90 20.90
CA GLU A 147 2.59 -0.54 21.22
C GLU A 147 4.12 -0.46 21.41
N SER A 148 4.88 -1.41 20.87
CA SER A 148 6.34 -1.40 20.93
C SER A 148 6.96 -1.39 19.52
N PRO A 149 8.02 -0.61 19.26
CA PRO A 149 8.76 -0.71 18.02
C PRO A 149 9.45 -2.07 17.94
N ILE A 150 9.21 -2.79 16.85
CA ILE A 150 9.76 -4.12 16.57
C ILE A 150 10.52 -4.06 15.25
N ARG A 151 11.71 -4.65 15.22
CA ARG A 151 12.47 -4.85 14.00
C ARG A 151 12.26 -6.28 13.52
N VAL A 152 11.79 -6.45 12.30
CA VAL A 152 11.74 -7.76 11.65
C VAL A 152 12.84 -7.83 10.60
N LEU A 153 13.73 -8.80 10.73
CA LEU A 153 14.77 -9.11 9.76
C LEU A 153 14.27 -10.26 8.88
N VAL A 154 14.03 -10.00 7.61
CA VAL A 154 13.50 -10.99 6.67
C VAL A 154 14.63 -11.53 5.81
N SER A 155 14.74 -12.85 5.72
CA SER A 155 15.64 -13.57 4.81
C SER A 155 15.00 -14.90 4.39
N ALA A 156 15.66 -15.67 3.53
CA ALA A 156 15.24 -17.00 3.12
C ALA A 156 16.40 -18.00 3.25
N GLU A 157 16.08 -19.27 3.48
CA GLU A 157 17.05 -20.39 3.40
C GLU A 157 17.00 -21.10 2.05
N ASP A 158 15.88 -21.00 1.34
CA ASP A 158 15.71 -21.41 -0.04
C ASP A 158 15.25 -20.22 -0.93
N VAL A 159 14.30 -20.41 -1.84
CA VAL A 159 14.08 -19.55 -3.04
C VAL A 159 13.46 -18.18 -2.70
#